data_AF-A0A521MJL0-F1
#
_entry.id   AF-A0A521MJL0-F1
#
_cell.length_a   1.000
_cell.length_b   1.000
_cell.length_c   1.000
_cell.angle_alpha   90.00
_cell.angle_beta   90.00
_cell.angle_gamma   90.00
#
_symmetry.space_group_name_H-M   'P 1'
#
loop_
_entity.id
_entity.type
_entity.pdbx_description
1 polymer ?
#
loop_
_entity_poly.entity_id
_entity_poly.type
_entity_poly.pdbx_seq_one_letter_code
_entity_poly.pdbx_strand_id
1 'polypeptide(L)'
;MDTGKDPRSFRHALGYSQGELAEALDVSPRTVRNWEAHGAFPAKYVDRLARLVEKRDAAYAEMEPAEPRPEDDDENMSQFALSMFKASRMLDETASPQELLERHRAIFESAMLALDYVDVLVEAKVSRDLPASILSAVMDGIVQTGTLVMIAASDDEAMSGFLFRMSSIRERSESLPARAADPRLDRDRRSTRVSRLRDTEPPSKPSEPEAGDSPEAPDPEHEHEQQ
;
A
#
# COMPACT_ATOMS: atom_id res chain seq x y z
N MET A 1 -26.71 4.42 13.27
CA MET A 1 -25.38 5.07 13.19
C MET A 1 -24.73 4.88 14.54
N ASP A 2 -23.64 4.13 14.62
CA ASP A 2 -23.02 3.79 15.90
C ASP A 2 -22.19 4.99 16.40
N THR A 3 -22.82 5.86 17.19
CA THR A 3 -22.18 7.05 17.80
C THR A 3 -21.23 6.69 18.96
N GLY A 4 -21.06 5.40 19.26
CA GLY A 4 -20.05 4.89 20.21
C GLY A 4 -18.62 4.88 19.68
N LYS A 5 -18.38 5.44 18.48
CA LYS A 5 -17.05 5.58 17.91
C LYS A 5 -16.20 6.58 18.70
N ASP A 6 -14.96 6.18 18.94
CA ASP A 6 -13.87 6.99 19.50
C ASP A 6 -13.94 8.46 19.02
N PRO A 7 -13.99 9.45 19.94
CA PRO A 7 -14.05 10.88 19.60
C PRO A 7 -12.95 11.35 18.66
N ARG A 8 -11.76 10.76 18.73
CA ARG A 8 -10.65 11.09 17.84
C ARG A 8 -10.98 10.66 16.42
N SER A 9 -11.37 9.40 16.22
CA SER A 9 -11.80 8.87 14.92
C SER A 9 -12.95 9.67 14.32
N PHE A 10 -13.95 10.04 15.13
CA PHE A 10 -15.06 10.89 14.69
C PHE A 10 -14.58 12.26 14.20
N ARG A 11 -13.71 12.92 14.96
CA ARG A 11 -13.14 14.22 14.58
C ARG A 11 -12.38 14.14 13.26
N HIS A 12 -11.54 13.12 13.08
CA HIS A 12 -10.80 12.90 11.84
C HIS A 12 -11.72 12.66 10.65
N ALA A 13 -12.81 11.90 10.82
CA ALA A 13 -13.80 11.68 9.78
C ALA A 13 -14.56 12.94 9.34
N LEU A 14 -14.60 13.97 10.19
CA LEU A 14 -15.13 15.29 9.84
C LEU A 14 -14.08 16.22 9.23
N GLY A 15 -12.79 15.88 9.30
CA GLY A 15 -11.69 16.74 8.86
C GLY A 15 -11.39 17.91 9.81
N TYR A 16 -11.83 17.84 11.07
CA TYR A 16 -11.69 18.96 12.02
C TYR A 16 -10.41 18.82 12.86
N SER A 17 -9.78 19.92 13.21
CA SER A 17 -8.82 20.00 14.31
C SER A 17 -9.55 19.98 15.67
N GLN A 18 -8.81 19.75 16.77
CA GLN A 18 -9.40 19.79 18.11
C GLN A 18 -10.01 21.16 18.44
N GLY A 19 -9.41 22.24 17.93
CA GLY A 19 -9.90 23.62 18.10
C GLY A 19 -11.20 23.87 17.35
N GLU A 20 -11.26 23.47 16.09
CA GLU A 20 -12.46 23.63 15.25
C GLU A 20 -13.64 22.82 15.78
N LEU A 21 -13.40 21.58 16.23
CA LEU A 21 -14.45 20.79 16.86
C LEU A 21 -14.93 21.40 18.18
N ALA A 22 -14.01 21.99 18.94
CA ALA A 22 -14.36 22.68 20.19
C ALA A 22 -15.21 23.92 19.94
N GLU A 23 -14.84 24.73 18.95
CA GLU A 23 -15.62 25.90 18.51
C GLU A 23 -17.01 25.49 18.00
N ALA A 24 -17.08 24.46 17.15
CA ALA A 24 -18.33 23.94 16.60
C ALA A 24 -19.29 23.40 17.67
N LEU A 25 -18.76 22.87 18.78
CA LEU A 25 -19.54 22.33 19.90
C LEU A 25 -19.75 23.33 21.04
N ASP A 26 -19.17 24.53 20.95
CA ASP A 26 -19.14 25.55 22.00
C ASP A 26 -18.59 25.00 23.33
N VAL A 27 -17.38 24.43 23.24
CA VAL A 27 -16.62 23.93 24.39
C VAL A 27 -15.16 24.36 24.30
N SER A 28 -14.40 24.18 25.37
CA SER A 28 -12.96 24.44 25.32
C SER A 28 -12.22 23.31 24.56
N PRO A 29 -11.10 23.60 23.87
CA PRO A 29 -10.25 22.56 23.27
C PRO A 29 -9.77 21.51 24.29
N ARG A 30 -9.56 21.93 25.55
CA ARG A 30 -9.22 21.02 26.66
C ARG A 30 -10.31 19.99 26.91
N THR A 31 -11.58 20.38 26.76
CA THR A 31 -12.74 19.48 26.91
C THR A 31 -12.74 18.41 25.83
N VAL A 32 -12.50 18.78 24.57
CA VAL A 32 -12.39 17.82 23.45
C VAL A 32 -11.23 16.85 23.66
N ARG A 33 -10.05 17.37 24.05
CA ARG A 33 -8.89 16.53 24.38
C ARG A 33 -9.21 15.51 25.49
N ASN A 34 -9.99 15.91 26.49
CA ASN A 34 -10.40 15.02 27.57
C ASN A 34 -11.34 13.91 27.07
N TRP A 35 -12.27 14.21 26.16
CA TRP A 35 -13.13 13.20 25.55
C TRP A 35 -12.34 12.20 24.72
N GLU A 36 -11.39 12.66 23.91
CA GLU A 36 -10.50 11.76 23.14
C GLU A 36 -9.64 10.87 24.04
N ALA A 37 -9.23 11.35 25.22
CA ALA A 37 -8.46 10.56 26.17
C ALA A 37 -9.30 9.46 26.87
N HIS A 38 -10.60 9.70 27.05
CA HIS A 38 -11.52 8.78 27.74
C HIS A 38 -12.44 7.99 26.79
N GLY A 39 -12.36 8.24 25.48
CA GLY A 39 -13.00 7.43 24.45
C GLY A 39 -14.51 7.62 24.28
N ALA A 40 -15.12 8.68 24.83
CA ALA A 40 -16.56 8.88 24.69
C ALA A 40 -16.98 10.36 24.69
N PHE A 41 -17.99 10.68 23.86
CA PHE A 41 -18.70 11.95 23.92
C PHE A 41 -19.78 11.91 25.01
N PRO A 42 -19.97 12.99 25.79
CA PRO A 42 -21.13 13.09 26.69
C PRO A 42 -22.44 13.13 25.89
N ALA A 43 -23.47 12.41 26.36
CA ALA A 43 -24.76 12.28 25.69
C ALA A 43 -25.38 13.63 25.27
N LYS A 44 -25.19 14.68 26.08
CA LYS A 44 -25.71 16.03 25.80
C LYS A 44 -25.16 16.70 24.52
N TYR A 45 -24.09 16.17 23.92
CA TYR A 45 -23.50 16.69 22.68
C TYR A 45 -23.86 15.85 21.44
N VAL A 46 -24.53 14.71 21.59
CA VAL A 46 -24.83 13.79 20.48
C VAL A 46 -25.64 14.48 19.38
N ASP A 47 -26.68 15.24 19.74
CA ASP A 47 -27.50 15.98 18.76
C ASP A 47 -26.74 17.11 18.04
N ARG A 48 -25.69 17.67 18.67
CA ARG A 48 -24.84 18.67 18.02
C ARG A 48 -23.87 18.00 17.05
N LEU A 49 -23.29 16.86 17.45
CA LEU A 49 -22.41 16.06 16.61
C LEU A 49 -23.14 15.55 15.35
N ALA A 50 -24.38 15.08 15.50
CA ALA A 50 -25.22 14.66 14.37
C ALA A 50 -25.43 15.80 13.36
N ARG A 51 -25.71 17.01 13.84
CA ARG A 51 -25.85 18.20 12.98
C ARG A 51 -24.57 18.60 12.25
N LEU A 52 -23.39 18.34 12.83
CA LEU A 52 -22.12 18.57 12.13
C LEU A 52 -21.93 17.60 10.97
N VAL A 53 -22.34 16.34 11.13
CA VAL A 53 -22.33 15.35 10.05
C VAL A 53 -23.28 15.78 8.93
N GLU A 54 -24.52 16.14 9.27
CA GLU A 54 -25.50 16.62 8.28
C GLU A 54 -25.01 17.86 7.53
N LYS A 55 -24.43 18.84 8.25
CA LYS A 55 -23.87 20.05 7.63
C LYS A 55 -22.72 19.74 6.68
N ARG A 56 -21.85 18.80 7.06
CA ARG A 56 -20.76 18.32 6.19
C ARG A 56 -21.32 17.66 4.94
N ASP A 57 -22.28 16.76 5.09
CA ASP A 57 -22.87 16.01 3.97
C ASP A 57 -23.63 16.94 3.02
N ALA A 58 -24.34 17.94 3.55
CA ALA A 58 -24.95 18.99 2.74
C ALA A 58 -23.91 19.83 1.98
N ALA A 59 -22.81 20.20 2.63
CA ALA A 59 -21.72 20.91 1.96
C ALA A 59 -21.08 20.07 0.84
N TYR A 60 -20.95 18.75 1.03
CA TYR A 60 -20.50 17.83 -0.02
C TYR A 60 -21.51 17.66 -1.14
N ALA A 61 -22.81 17.71 -0.86
CA ALA A 61 -23.85 17.64 -1.88
C ALA A 61 -23.93 18.93 -2.72
N GLU A 62 -23.63 20.09 -2.12
CA GLU A 62 -23.57 21.39 -2.80
C GLU A 62 -22.25 21.60 -3.56
N MET A 63 -21.15 21.00 -3.09
CA MET A 63 -19.96 20.83 -3.92
C MET A 63 -20.31 19.85 -5.03
N GLU A 64 -20.71 20.39 -6.19
CA GLU A 64 -20.74 19.62 -7.43
C GLU A 64 -19.43 18.83 -7.48
N PRO A 65 -19.50 17.48 -7.46
CA PRO A 65 -18.31 16.65 -7.27
C PRO A 65 -17.31 17.12 -8.30
N ALA A 66 -16.21 17.72 -7.84
CA ALA A 66 -15.20 18.22 -8.73
C ALA A 66 -14.86 17.06 -9.65
N GLU A 67 -15.15 17.20 -10.95
CA GLU A 67 -14.79 16.16 -11.90
C GLU A 67 -13.33 15.83 -11.62
N PRO A 68 -13.01 14.55 -11.36
CA PRO A 68 -11.67 14.16 -10.96
C PRO A 68 -10.72 14.77 -11.98
N ARG A 69 -9.86 15.70 -11.53
CA ARG A 69 -8.93 16.36 -12.43
C ARG A 69 -8.00 15.26 -12.93
N PRO A 70 -7.96 14.97 -14.23
CA PRO A 70 -7.19 13.83 -14.75
C PRO A 70 -5.67 13.96 -14.52
N GLU A 71 -5.18 15.10 -14.03
CA GLU A 71 -3.75 15.43 -14.03
C GLU A 71 -3.01 15.10 -12.72
N ASP A 72 -3.71 14.89 -11.59
CA ASP A 72 -3.07 14.60 -10.29
C ASP A 72 -3.08 13.10 -9.90
N ASP A 73 -3.79 12.26 -10.66
CA ASP A 73 -3.97 10.84 -10.36
C ASP A 73 -3.13 9.89 -11.24
N ASP A 74 -2.46 10.37 -12.29
CA ASP A 74 -1.79 9.50 -13.28
C ASP A 74 -0.76 8.54 -12.67
N GLU A 75 -0.07 8.91 -11.58
CA GLU A 75 0.89 8.00 -10.93
C GLU A 75 0.24 6.99 -9.96
N ASN A 76 -0.79 7.40 -9.20
CA ASN A 76 -1.43 6.54 -8.19
C ASN A 76 -2.58 5.69 -8.77
N MET A 77 -3.40 6.25 -9.66
CA MET A 77 -4.38 5.46 -10.43
C MET A 77 -3.65 4.43 -11.28
N SER A 78 -2.47 4.73 -11.82
CA SER A 78 -1.69 3.76 -12.59
C SER A 78 -1.30 2.55 -11.75
N GLN A 79 -0.87 2.69 -10.49
CA GLN A 79 -0.52 1.53 -9.67
C GLN A 79 -1.74 0.67 -9.28
N PHE A 80 -2.87 1.30 -8.95
CA PHE A 80 -4.10 0.58 -8.63
C PHE A 80 -4.72 -0.08 -9.88
N ALA A 81 -4.80 0.62 -11.00
CA ALA A 81 -5.26 0.06 -12.26
C ALA A 81 -4.33 -1.06 -12.74
N LEU A 82 -3.01 -0.92 -12.59
CA LEU A 82 -2.04 -1.95 -12.93
C LEU A 82 -2.18 -3.18 -12.03
N SER A 83 -2.48 -3.00 -10.74
CA SER A 83 -2.71 -4.13 -9.82
C SER A 83 -4.03 -4.84 -10.13
N MET A 84 -5.11 -4.10 -10.43
CA MET A 84 -6.39 -4.64 -10.91
C MET A 84 -6.23 -5.38 -12.24
N PHE A 85 -5.49 -4.81 -13.19
CA PHE A 85 -5.21 -5.44 -14.48
C PHE A 85 -4.39 -6.73 -14.33
N LYS A 86 -3.38 -6.72 -13.45
CA LYS A 86 -2.62 -7.94 -13.10
C LYS A 86 -3.50 -9.00 -12.45
N ALA A 87 -4.37 -8.62 -11.51
CA ALA A 87 -5.29 -9.54 -10.87
C ALA A 87 -6.27 -10.15 -11.89
N SER A 88 -6.83 -9.34 -12.78
CA SER A 88 -7.70 -9.81 -13.87
C SER A 88 -6.95 -10.78 -14.80
N ARG A 89 -5.71 -10.46 -15.16
CA ARG A 89 -4.89 -11.34 -15.99
C ARG A 89 -4.53 -12.66 -15.28
N MET A 90 -4.28 -12.62 -13.97
CA MET A 90 -4.05 -13.83 -13.17
C MET A 90 -5.30 -14.71 -13.08
N LEU A 91 -6.50 -14.12 -13.04
CA LEU A 91 -7.76 -14.85 -13.11
C LEU A 91 -7.93 -15.58 -14.46
N ASP A 92 -7.50 -14.96 -15.56
CA ASP A 92 -7.55 -15.58 -16.89
C ASP A 92 -6.49 -16.68 -17.09
N GLU A 93 -5.33 -16.56 -16.43
CA GLU A 93 -4.20 -17.50 -16.55
C GLU A 93 -4.28 -18.69 -15.58
N THR A 94 -5.09 -18.63 -14.52
CA THR A 94 -5.19 -19.72 -13.52
C THR A 94 -6.28 -20.73 -13.84
N ALA A 95 -6.01 -22.01 -13.56
CA ALA A 95 -6.93 -23.10 -13.88
C ALA A 95 -8.19 -23.12 -12.99
N SER A 96 -8.17 -22.43 -11.84
CA SER A 96 -9.29 -22.35 -10.90
C SER A 96 -9.25 -21.06 -10.05
N PRO A 97 -10.37 -20.33 -9.91
CA PRO A 97 -10.47 -19.18 -9.00
C PRO A 97 -10.13 -19.52 -7.54
N GLN A 98 -10.38 -20.77 -7.12
CA GLN A 98 -10.08 -21.22 -5.76
C GLN A 98 -8.57 -21.33 -5.52
N GLU A 99 -7.82 -21.85 -6.49
CA GLU A 99 -6.35 -21.95 -6.39
C GLU A 99 -5.71 -20.56 -6.30
N LEU A 100 -6.26 -19.58 -7.04
CA LEU A 100 -5.81 -18.20 -6.96
C LEU A 100 -6.07 -17.60 -5.58
N LEU A 101 -7.27 -17.79 -5.02
CA LEU A 101 -7.60 -17.32 -3.66
C LEU A 101 -6.71 -17.98 -2.60
N GLU A 102 -6.48 -19.28 -2.68
CA GLU A 102 -5.60 -20.02 -1.76
C GLU A 102 -4.16 -19.49 -1.84
N ARG A 103 -3.66 -19.20 -3.05
CA ARG A 103 -2.35 -18.59 -3.24
C ARG A 103 -2.23 -17.21 -2.60
N HIS A 104 -3.21 -16.33 -2.82
CA HIS A 104 -3.19 -14.98 -2.22
C HIS A 104 -3.34 -15.02 -0.71
N ARG A 105 -4.18 -15.94 -0.19
CA ARG A 105 -4.29 -16.19 1.24
C ARG A 105 -2.94 -16.59 1.84
N ALA A 106 -2.21 -17.53 1.21
CA ALA A 106 -0.89 -17.95 1.68
C ALA A 106 0.14 -16.79 1.68
N ILE A 107 0.11 -15.92 0.67
CA ILE A 107 0.96 -14.71 0.62
C ILE A 107 0.63 -13.78 1.79
N PHE A 108 -0.65 -13.56 2.08
CA PHE A 108 -1.06 -12.69 3.17
C PHE A 108 -0.77 -13.27 4.55
N GLU A 109 -0.99 -14.56 4.75
CA GLU A 109 -0.60 -15.25 5.98
C GLU A 109 0.93 -15.14 6.21
N SER A 110 1.73 -15.26 5.15
CA SER A 110 3.18 -15.05 5.22
C SER A 110 3.54 -13.60 5.58
N ALA A 111 2.81 -12.62 5.04
CA ALA A 111 2.99 -11.22 5.39
C ALA A 111 2.63 -10.94 6.86
N MET A 112 1.55 -11.54 7.38
CA MET A 112 1.16 -11.43 8.79
C MET A 112 2.24 -11.99 9.72
N LEU A 113 2.82 -13.15 9.37
CA LEU A 113 3.96 -13.71 10.10
C LEU A 113 5.20 -12.81 10.05
N ALA A 114 5.46 -12.15 8.92
CA ALA A 114 6.54 -11.17 8.83
C ALA A 114 6.28 -9.96 9.75
N LEU A 115 5.03 -9.51 9.88
CA LEU A 115 4.65 -8.47 10.85
C LEU A 115 4.85 -8.92 12.31
N ASP A 116 4.49 -10.16 12.65
CA ASP A 116 4.80 -10.74 13.98
C ASP A 116 6.31 -10.70 14.28
N TYR A 117 7.13 -11.02 13.29
CA TYR A 117 8.58 -10.95 13.44
C TYR A 117 9.07 -9.51 13.61
N VAL A 118 8.51 -8.54 12.86
CA VAL A 118 8.86 -7.12 13.04
C VAL A 118 8.48 -6.62 14.42
N ASP A 119 7.34 -7.05 14.96
CA ASP A 119 6.92 -6.75 16.33
C ASP A 119 7.99 -7.17 17.35
N VAL A 120 8.49 -8.41 17.24
CA VAL A 120 9.57 -8.92 18.09
C VAL A 120 10.84 -8.07 17.97
N LEU A 121 11.20 -7.63 16.76
CA LEU A 121 12.36 -6.74 16.56
C LEU A 121 12.18 -5.38 17.23
N VAL A 122 10.97 -4.80 17.14
CA VAL A 122 10.63 -3.52 17.77
C VAL A 122 10.67 -3.64 19.29
N GLU A 123 10.12 -4.72 19.86
CA GLU A 123 10.17 -5.00 21.30
C GLU A 123 11.60 -5.23 21.82
N ALA A 124 12.42 -5.92 21.02
CA ALA A 124 13.85 -6.10 21.28
C ALA A 124 14.68 -4.82 21.09
N LYS A 125 14.04 -3.69 20.73
CA LYS A 125 14.68 -2.39 20.47
C LYS A 125 15.80 -2.45 19.43
N VAL A 126 15.63 -3.29 18.41
CA VAL A 126 16.53 -3.34 17.27
C VAL A 126 16.49 -2.01 16.53
N SER A 127 17.59 -1.60 15.90
CA SER A 127 17.68 -0.32 15.19
C SER A 127 16.54 -0.12 14.19
N ARG A 128 15.98 1.10 14.12
CA ARG A 128 14.81 1.47 13.30
C ARG A 128 14.87 0.98 11.84
N ASP A 129 16.05 0.95 11.24
CA ASP A 129 16.22 0.68 9.81
C ASP A 129 15.78 -0.74 9.42
N LEU A 130 15.95 -1.74 10.31
CA LEU A 130 15.61 -3.12 9.99
C LEU A 130 14.08 -3.33 9.97
N PRO A 131 13.31 -2.96 11.02
CA PRO A 131 11.85 -2.95 10.94
C PRO A 131 11.31 -2.22 9.73
N ALA A 132 11.79 -0.99 9.46
CA ALA A 132 11.33 -0.19 8.33
C ALA A 132 11.57 -0.88 6.98
N SER A 133 12.74 -1.50 6.80
CA SER A 133 13.06 -2.24 5.56
C SER A 133 12.17 -3.46 5.37
N ILE A 134 11.85 -4.21 6.44
CA ILE A 134 10.97 -5.38 6.35
C ILE A 134 9.54 -4.93 6.04
N LEU A 135 9.03 -3.90 6.72
CA LEU A 135 7.69 -3.36 6.45
C LEU A 135 7.54 -2.91 5.00
N SER A 136 8.54 -2.21 4.45
CA SER A 136 8.54 -1.82 3.04
C SER A 136 8.50 -3.04 2.12
N ALA A 137 9.35 -4.04 2.36
CA ALA A 137 9.39 -5.26 1.54
C ALA A 137 8.07 -6.05 1.59
N VAL A 138 7.41 -6.11 2.75
CA VAL A 138 6.10 -6.73 2.90
C VAL A 138 5.04 -6.01 2.08
N MET A 139 4.99 -4.67 2.14
CA MET A 139 4.06 -3.88 1.33
C MET A 139 4.31 -4.02 -0.15
N ASP A 140 5.57 -3.91 -0.57
CA ASP A 140 5.95 -4.06 -1.97
C ASP A 140 5.52 -5.44 -2.49
N GLY A 141 5.75 -6.50 -1.74
CA GLY A 141 5.32 -7.85 -2.09
C GLY A 141 3.80 -7.98 -2.23
N ILE A 142 3.04 -7.44 -1.27
CA ILE A 142 1.56 -7.49 -1.30
C ILE A 142 0.99 -6.67 -2.47
N VAL A 143 1.53 -5.48 -2.72
CA VAL A 143 1.09 -4.62 -3.83
C VAL A 143 1.45 -5.24 -5.18
N GLN A 144 2.69 -5.71 -5.35
CA GLN A 144 3.16 -6.29 -6.61
C GLN A 144 2.40 -7.55 -7.00
N THR A 145 1.98 -8.34 -6.01
CA THR A 145 1.19 -9.54 -6.24
C THR A 145 -0.30 -9.25 -6.45
N GLY A 146 -0.81 -8.06 -6.15
CA GLY A 146 -2.25 -7.78 -6.18
C GLY A 146 -3.03 -8.45 -5.03
N THR A 147 -2.33 -9.01 -4.04
CA THR A 147 -2.94 -9.68 -2.87
C THR A 147 -3.83 -8.72 -2.08
N LEU A 148 -3.47 -7.43 -2.06
CA LEU A 148 -4.25 -6.41 -1.36
C LEU A 148 -5.68 -6.29 -1.91
N VAL A 149 -5.83 -6.30 -3.24
CA VAL A 149 -7.13 -6.21 -3.91
C VAL A 149 -7.97 -7.46 -3.63
N MET A 150 -7.36 -8.64 -3.73
CA MET A 150 -8.06 -9.92 -3.53
C MET A 150 -8.58 -10.08 -2.11
N ILE A 151 -7.85 -9.57 -1.12
CA ILE A 151 -8.26 -9.65 0.28
C ILE A 151 -9.28 -8.58 0.62
N ALA A 152 -9.11 -7.35 0.15
CA ALA A 152 -10.13 -6.31 0.34
C ALA A 152 -11.49 -6.73 -0.24
N ALA A 153 -11.50 -7.48 -1.34
CA ALA A 153 -12.73 -8.01 -1.94
C ALA A 153 -13.38 -9.15 -1.15
N SER A 154 -12.62 -9.89 -0.33
CA SER A 154 -13.10 -11.09 0.37
C SER A 154 -13.28 -10.91 1.88
N ASP A 155 -12.48 -10.05 2.51
CA ASP A 155 -12.45 -9.79 3.94
C ASP A 155 -11.89 -8.38 4.24
N ASP A 156 -12.79 -7.39 4.33
CA ASP A 156 -12.45 -5.99 4.63
C ASP A 156 -11.85 -5.82 6.03
N GLU A 157 -12.24 -6.66 7.00
CA GLU A 157 -11.73 -6.62 8.37
C GLU A 157 -10.27 -7.09 8.42
N ALA A 158 -9.94 -8.16 7.70
CA ALA A 158 -8.55 -8.62 7.57
C ALA A 158 -7.66 -7.56 6.93
N MET A 159 -8.14 -6.88 5.88
CA MET A 159 -7.41 -5.79 5.24
C MET A 159 -7.16 -4.62 6.21
N SER A 160 -8.22 -4.15 6.85
CA SER A 160 -8.16 -3.04 7.81
C SER A 160 -7.24 -3.38 8.99
N GLY A 161 -7.32 -4.60 9.50
CA GLY A 161 -6.44 -5.11 10.57
C GLY A 161 -4.98 -5.16 10.16
N PHE A 162 -4.68 -5.60 8.94
CA PHE A 162 -3.33 -5.60 8.39
C PHE A 162 -2.73 -4.19 8.27
N LEU A 163 -3.47 -3.25 7.66
CA LEU A 163 -3.03 -1.86 7.49
C LEU A 163 -2.84 -1.16 8.84
N PHE A 164 -3.80 -1.33 9.77
CA PHE A 164 -3.71 -0.78 11.12
C PHE A 164 -2.49 -1.32 11.86
N ARG A 165 -2.28 -2.65 11.82
CA ARG A 165 -1.13 -3.28 12.46
C ARG A 165 0.18 -2.74 11.91
N MET A 166 0.30 -2.65 10.59
CA MET A 166 1.50 -2.13 9.96
C MET A 166 1.79 -0.67 10.33
N SER A 167 0.75 0.17 10.35
CA SER A 167 0.86 1.56 10.79
C SER A 167 1.31 1.65 12.26
N SER A 168 0.75 0.84 13.15
CA SER A 168 1.13 0.76 14.56
C SER A 168 2.59 0.31 14.77
N ILE A 169 3.04 -0.70 14.02
CA ILE A 169 4.44 -1.15 14.05
C ILE A 169 5.37 -0.04 13.57
N ARG A 170 5.01 0.63 12.47
CA ARG A 170 5.78 1.74 11.93
C ARG A 170 5.93 2.87 12.95
N GLU A 171 4.82 3.33 13.54
CA GLU A 171 4.83 4.37 14.58
C GLU A 171 5.74 4.01 15.76
N ARG A 172 5.62 2.78 16.28
CA ARG A 172 6.51 2.32 17.37
C ARG A 172 7.97 2.24 16.93
N SER A 173 8.24 1.80 15.70
CA SER A 173 9.60 1.72 15.17
C SER A 173 10.27 3.09 15.01
N GLU A 174 9.48 4.16 14.75
CA GLU A 174 9.99 5.52 14.60
C GLU A 174 10.60 6.08 15.89
N SER A 175 10.18 5.56 17.04
CA SER A 175 10.76 5.90 18.35
C SER A 175 12.11 5.22 18.64
N LEU A 176 12.49 4.22 17.85
CA LEU A 176 13.74 3.47 18.03
C LEU A 176 14.93 4.30 17.55
N PRO A 177 16.12 4.13 18.17
CA PRO A 177 17.31 4.80 17.69
C PRO A 177 17.60 4.38 16.25
N ALA A 178 17.93 5.36 15.41
CA ALA A 178 18.55 5.08 14.13
C ALA A 178 19.83 4.27 14.39
N ARG A 179 20.15 3.33 13.49
CA ARG A 179 21.41 2.60 13.61
C ARG A 179 22.53 3.65 13.60
N ALA A 180 23.32 3.72 14.68
CA ALA A 180 24.53 4.52 14.66
C ALA A 180 25.30 4.07 13.42
N ALA A 181 25.54 4.98 12.48
CA ALA A 181 26.17 4.66 11.21
C ALA A 181 27.50 4.00 11.53
N ASP A 182 27.57 2.66 11.41
CA ASP A 182 28.79 1.93 11.67
C ASP A 182 29.78 2.39 10.60
N PRO A 183 30.84 3.12 10.96
CA PRO A 183 31.77 3.68 9.98
C PRO A 183 32.42 2.59 9.12
N ARG A 184 32.42 1.34 9.61
CA ARG A 184 32.96 0.17 8.90
C ARG A 184 32.06 -0.26 7.76
N LEU A 185 30.73 -0.19 7.91
CA LEU A 185 29.79 -0.55 6.85
C LEU A 185 29.71 0.49 5.72
N ASP A 186 29.99 1.77 6.02
CA ASP A 186 30.06 2.80 4.98
C ASP A 186 31.26 2.60 4.04
N ARG A 187 32.35 1.98 4.55
CA ARG A 187 33.54 1.66 3.74
C ARG A 187 33.26 0.57 2.70
N ASP A 188 32.46 -0.44 3.05
CA ASP A 188 32.09 -1.53 2.12
C ASP A 188 31.04 -1.11 1.08
N ARG A 189 30.10 -0.22 1.45
CA ARG A 189 29.13 0.34 0.48
C ARG A 189 29.79 1.23 -0.57
N ARG A 190 30.85 1.97 -0.21
CA ARG A 190 31.66 2.71 -1.19
C ARG A 190 32.44 1.77 -2.10
N SER A 191 32.97 0.67 -1.57
CA SER A 191 33.71 -0.32 -2.38
C SER A 191 32.82 -0.97 -3.45
N THR A 192 31.61 -1.40 -3.08
CA THR A 192 30.66 -2.03 -4.02
C THR A 192 30.10 -1.07 -5.07
N ARG A 193 29.95 0.22 -4.75
CA ARG A 193 29.53 1.24 -5.74
C ARG A 193 30.60 1.55 -6.77
N VAL A 194 31.89 1.48 -6.40
CA VAL A 194 33.01 1.68 -7.34
C VAL A 194 33.17 0.49 -8.29
N SER A 195 32.89 -0.73 -7.84
CA SER A 195 32.90 -1.90 -8.73
C SER A 195 31.76 -1.86 -9.75
N ARG A 196 30.53 -1.51 -9.36
CA ARG A 196 29.39 -1.45 -10.30
C ARG A 196 29.50 -0.34 -11.36
N LEU A 197 30.25 0.72 -11.09
CA LEU A 197 30.50 1.78 -12.09
C LEU A 197 31.59 1.41 -13.11
N ARG A 198 32.35 0.33 -12.89
CA ARG A 198 33.32 -0.20 -13.88
C ARG A 198 32.71 -1.23 -14.83
N ASP A 199 31.60 -1.87 -14.44
CA ASP A 199 30.93 -2.89 -15.27
C ASP A 199 29.82 -2.30 -16.17
N THR A 200 29.59 -0.99 -16.12
CA THR A 200 28.74 -0.27 -17.10
C THR A 200 29.57 0.32 -18.24
N GLU A 201 30.65 -0.35 -18.64
CA GLU A 201 31.17 -0.15 -19.99
C GLU A 201 30.11 -0.75 -20.94
N PRO A 202 29.53 0.04 -21.86
CA PRO A 202 28.54 -0.48 -22.79
C PRO A 202 29.15 -1.68 -23.53
N PRO A 203 28.45 -2.82 -23.63
CA PRO A 203 28.99 -3.97 -24.34
C PRO A 203 29.40 -3.53 -25.73
N SER A 204 30.66 -3.76 -26.08
CA SER A 204 31.18 -3.54 -27.43
C SER A 204 30.16 -4.07 -28.43
N LYS A 205 29.75 -3.20 -29.36
CA LYS A 205 28.77 -3.53 -30.40
C LYS A 205 29.12 -4.92 -30.97
N PRO A 206 28.18 -5.89 -30.97
CA PRO A 206 28.41 -7.14 -31.65
C PRO A 206 28.69 -6.82 -33.12
N SER A 207 29.82 -7.32 -33.62
CA SER A 207 30.19 -7.24 -35.03
C SER A 207 29.00 -7.72 -35.88
N GLU A 208 28.58 -6.89 -36.83
CA GLU A 208 27.52 -7.24 -37.77
C GLU A 208 27.84 -8.59 -38.42
N PRO A 209 26.91 -9.57 -38.40
CA PRO A 209 27.08 -10.78 -39.18
C PRO A 209 27.07 -10.39 -40.66
N GLU A 210 28.15 -10.73 -41.37
CA GLU A 210 28.20 -10.62 -42.82
C GLU A 210 26.99 -11.33 -43.43
N ALA A 211 26.37 -10.67 -44.41
CA ALA A 211 25.19 -11.12 -45.13
C ALA A 211 25.46 -12.49 -45.79
N GLY A 212 25.15 -13.56 -45.06
CA GLY A 212 25.10 -14.92 -45.55
C GLY A 212 23.77 -15.16 -46.26
N ASP A 213 23.91 -15.38 -47.57
CA ASP A 213 23.02 -16.03 -48.53
C ASP A 213 21.69 -16.57 -47.96
N SER A 214 20.57 -15.98 -48.39
CA SER A 214 19.23 -16.43 -48.05
C SER A 214 18.90 -17.72 -48.80
N PRO A 215 18.54 -18.82 -48.12
CA PRO A 215 18.04 -19.99 -48.81
C PRO A 215 16.65 -19.70 -49.40
N GLU A 216 16.56 -19.94 -50.70
CA GLU A 216 15.37 -19.93 -51.54
C GLU A 216 14.28 -20.83 -50.94
N ALA A 217 13.09 -20.27 -50.72
CA ALA A 217 11.96 -20.98 -50.14
C ALA A 217 11.43 -22.04 -51.12
N PRO A 218 11.13 -23.27 -50.67
CA PRO A 218 10.49 -24.27 -51.53
C PRO A 218 9.02 -23.92 -51.80
N ASP A 219 8.68 -24.06 -53.08
CA ASP A 219 7.38 -23.82 -53.70
C ASP A 219 6.30 -24.80 -53.18
N PRO A 220 5.14 -24.34 -52.67
CA PRO A 220 4.07 -25.21 -52.20
C PRO A 220 3.11 -25.54 -53.35
N GLU A 221 3.53 -26.38 -54.28
CA GLU A 221 2.61 -27.09 -55.18
C GLU A 221 2.90 -28.58 -55.11
N HIS A 222 2.07 -29.32 -54.35
CA HIS A 222 1.57 -30.67 -54.66
C HIS A 222 0.92 -31.30 -53.42
N GLU A 223 -0.35 -30.99 -53.18
CA GLU A 223 -1.26 -31.93 -52.51
C GLU A 223 -2.05 -32.66 -53.59
N HIS A 224 -1.48 -33.77 -54.07
CA HIS A 224 -2.19 -34.77 -54.86
C HIS A 224 -2.99 -35.68 -53.93
N GLU A 225 -4.32 -35.63 -54.10
CA GLU A 225 -5.23 -36.77 -54.16
C GLU A 225 -4.56 -38.15 -54.03
N GLN A 226 -4.84 -38.87 -52.95
CA GLN A 226 -5.02 -40.32 -53.02
C GLN A 226 -6.21 -40.77 -52.18
N GLN A 227 -6.95 -41.68 -52.81
CA GLN A 227 -8.22 -42.32 -52.48
C GLN A 227 -8.14 -43.28 -51.29
#